data_AF-E0VUQ8-F1
#
_entry.id   AF-E0VUQ8-F1
#
_cell.length_a   1.000
_cell.length_b   1.000
_cell.length_c   1.000
_cell.angle_alpha   90.00
_cell.angle_beta   90.00
_cell.angle_gamma   90.00
#
_symmetry.space_group_name_H-M   'P 1'
#
loop_
_entity.id
_entity.type
_entity.pdbx_description
1 polymer ?
#
loop_
_entity_poly.entity_id
_entity_poly.type
_entity_poly.pdbx_seq_one_letter_code
_entity_poly.pdbx_strand_id
1 'polypeptide(L)'
;MRNVCILIIPFLLTMCLAESYSALTAFGSSSTQNQQQNSDKHGSRRTRECKTDEECAAIQNTSCMSDPRDYKMRCLCRDSSAPINGACPNRPKAVGSPCKMDSECVDGSECKTMNITISSFKTCQCREGYMSRDGYCSIPSTFTILIITLAHLIAKSLGIGF
;
A
#
# COMPACT_ATOMS: atom_id res chain seq x y z
N MET A 1 10.91 -41.34 -16.64
CA MET A 1 10.24 -41.32 -15.31
C MET A 1 11.22 -41.45 -14.13
N ARG A 2 12.30 -42.25 -14.23
CA ARG A 2 13.25 -42.47 -13.11
C ARG A 2 14.10 -41.24 -12.75
N ASN A 3 14.39 -40.35 -13.70
CA ASN A 3 15.21 -39.15 -13.48
C ASN A 3 14.42 -37.96 -12.90
N VAL A 4 13.09 -38.01 -12.94
CA VAL A 4 12.21 -36.94 -12.44
C VAL A 4 12.14 -37.02 -10.90
N CYS A 5 12.04 -38.23 -10.32
CA CYS A 5 12.07 -38.41 -8.87
C CYS A 5 13.37 -37.96 -8.20
N ILE A 6 14.51 -38.09 -8.90
CA ILE A 6 15.84 -37.74 -8.34
C ILE A 6 15.98 -36.22 -8.13
N LEU A 7 15.26 -35.40 -8.90
CA LEU A 7 15.29 -33.94 -8.79
C LEU A 7 14.23 -33.38 -7.83
N ILE A 8 13.15 -34.11 -7.59
CA ILE A 8 12.06 -33.68 -6.69
C ILE A 8 12.45 -33.83 -5.22
N ILE A 9 13.16 -34.89 -4.86
CA ILE A 9 13.58 -35.19 -3.49
C ILE A 9 14.51 -34.11 -2.89
N PRO A 10 15.58 -33.64 -3.58
CA PRO A 10 16.42 -32.56 -3.04
C PRO A 10 15.68 -31.22 -3.01
N PHE A 11 14.74 -30.97 -3.94
CA PHE A 11 13.96 -29.73 -3.99
C PHE A 11 12.94 -29.63 -2.83
N LEU A 12 12.28 -30.74 -2.48
CA LEU A 12 11.41 -30.82 -1.30
C LEU A 12 12.19 -30.66 0.01
N LEU A 13 13.41 -31.20 0.11
CA LEU A 13 14.25 -31.03 1.31
C LEU A 13 14.67 -29.57 1.54
N THR A 14 14.92 -28.79 0.47
CA THR A 14 15.28 -27.37 0.61
C THR A 14 14.13 -26.46 1.06
N MET A 15 12.88 -26.89 0.88
CA MET A 15 11.69 -26.14 1.31
C MET A 15 11.40 -26.27 2.83
N CYS A 16 11.94 -27.27 3.52
CA CYS A 16 11.74 -27.43 4.97
C CYS A 16 12.59 -26.49 5.84
N LEU A 17 13.60 -25.82 5.28
CA LEU A 17 14.53 -24.97 6.05
C LEU A 17 14.19 -23.48 6.01
N ALA A 18 13.13 -23.09 5.31
CA ALA A 18 12.70 -21.70 5.16
C ALA A 18 11.40 -21.39 5.92
N GLU A 19 11.20 -21.97 7.11
CA GLU A 19 10.11 -21.58 8.02
C GLU A 19 10.66 -21.16 9.38
N SER A 20 11.37 -20.05 9.36
CA SER A 20 11.48 -19.09 10.45
C SER A 20 11.83 -17.79 9.73
N TYR A 21 11.13 -16.67 9.84
CA TYR A 21 10.65 -15.98 11.02
C TYR A 21 9.53 -15.03 10.58
N SER A 22 8.37 -15.06 11.24
CA SER A 22 7.56 -13.88 11.61
C SER A 22 6.28 -14.36 12.28
N ALA A 23 6.44 -14.95 13.47
CA ALA A 23 5.37 -15.01 14.45
C ALA A 23 5.68 -13.97 15.53
N LEU A 24 4.94 -12.87 15.52
CA LEU A 24 4.66 -12.03 16.69
C LEU A 24 3.25 -11.46 16.51
N THR A 25 2.27 -12.33 16.70
CA THR A 25 0.94 -11.97 17.19
C THR A 25 1.04 -11.62 18.67
N ALA A 26 0.56 -10.45 19.08
CA ALA A 26 -0.08 -10.25 20.38
C ALA A 26 -0.82 -8.90 20.42
N PHE A 27 -2.15 -8.96 20.44
CA PHE A 27 -3.00 -7.88 20.90
C PHE A 27 -2.71 -7.61 22.38
N GLY A 28 -2.09 -6.46 22.68
CA GLY A 28 -2.00 -5.91 24.03
C GLY A 28 -3.09 -4.87 24.23
N SER A 29 -4.29 -5.30 24.61
CA SER A 29 -5.25 -4.43 25.30
C SER A 29 -4.63 -4.06 26.65
N SER A 30 -4.12 -2.85 26.79
CA SER A 30 -3.72 -2.28 28.08
C SER A 30 -4.46 -0.98 28.27
N SER A 31 -5.59 -1.09 28.97
CA SER A 31 -6.31 0.05 29.52
C SER A 31 -5.46 0.77 30.56
N THR A 32 -5.60 2.09 30.57
CA THR A 32 -5.28 3.05 31.66
C THR A 32 -3.84 3.58 31.72
N GLN A 33 -3.62 4.79 31.18
CA GLN A 33 -3.38 5.98 32.00
C GLN A 33 -3.37 7.28 31.17
N ASN A 34 -4.48 7.99 31.30
CA ASN A 34 -4.59 9.43 31.45
C ASN A 34 -3.26 10.23 31.45
N GLN A 35 -2.90 10.84 30.32
CA GLN A 35 -2.13 12.09 30.31
C GLN A 35 -2.81 13.10 29.40
N GLN A 36 -3.83 13.71 29.99
CA GLN A 36 -4.33 15.03 29.67
C GLN A 36 -3.20 16.06 29.91
N GLN A 37 -2.46 16.43 28.87
CA GLN A 37 -1.64 17.66 28.82
C GLN A 37 -1.52 18.04 27.34
N ASN A 38 -1.87 19.22 26.86
CA ASN A 38 -2.37 20.43 27.46
C ASN A 38 -3.24 21.08 26.37
N SER A 39 -4.34 21.70 26.77
CA SER A 39 -5.12 22.54 25.88
C SER A 39 -4.23 23.72 25.48
N ASP A 40 -3.90 23.85 24.19
CA ASP A 40 -3.66 25.19 23.67
C ASP A 40 -4.54 25.47 22.47
N LYS A 41 -5.15 26.63 22.59
CA LYS A 41 -6.27 27.10 21.81
C LYS A 41 -5.75 27.55 20.45
N HIS A 42 -6.59 27.33 19.45
CA HIS A 42 -6.81 28.29 18.36
C HIS A 42 -5.59 28.65 17.49
N GLY A 43 -5.55 28.03 16.30
CA GLY A 43 -5.13 28.70 15.07
C GLY A 43 -3.71 29.29 15.04
N SER A 44 -2.71 28.46 14.73
CA SER A 44 -1.56 28.93 13.95
C SER A 44 -0.76 27.76 13.41
N ARG A 45 -0.92 27.49 12.10
CA ARG A 45 0.13 27.21 11.11
C ARG A 45 1.40 26.45 11.57
N ARG A 46 1.31 25.51 12.50
CA ARG A 46 2.42 24.66 12.92
C ARG A 46 1.88 23.26 13.10
N THR A 47 2.20 22.42 12.13
CA THR A 47 1.97 20.98 12.19
C THR A 47 2.49 20.45 13.53
N ARG A 48 1.73 19.56 14.17
CA ARG A 48 2.09 18.89 15.43
C ARG A 48 3.51 18.33 15.31
N GLU A 49 4.40 18.72 16.21
CA GLU A 49 5.74 18.12 16.31
C GLU A 49 5.60 16.65 16.76
N CYS A 50 6.49 15.79 16.30
CA CYS A 50 6.47 14.36 16.60
C CYS A 50 7.89 13.83 16.71
N LYS A 51 8.07 12.72 17.43
CA LYS A 51 9.33 11.94 17.40
C LYS A 51 9.14 10.61 16.68
N THR A 52 7.93 10.06 16.72
CA THR A 52 7.59 8.79 16.09
C THR A 52 6.25 8.88 15.34
N ASP A 53 5.98 7.91 14.45
CA ASP A 53 4.76 7.86 13.66
C ASP A 53 3.50 7.66 14.51
N GLU A 54 3.59 7.05 15.69
CA GLU A 54 2.41 6.81 16.55
C GLU A 54 1.80 8.13 17.07
N GLU A 55 2.62 9.17 17.27
CA GLU A 55 2.15 10.50 17.68
C GLU A 55 1.28 11.17 16.60
N CYS A 56 1.44 10.73 15.35
CA CYS A 56 0.69 11.19 14.19
C CYS A 56 -0.58 10.37 13.89
N ALA A 57 -0.81 9.27 14.61
CA ALA A 57 -1.97 8.38 14.39
C ALA A 57 -3.33 9.08 14.54
N ALA A 58 -3.39 10.20 15.29
CA ALA A 58 -4.60 11.02 15.43
C ALA A 58 -5.03 11.69 14.10
N ILE A 59 -4.11 11.86 13.15
CA ILE A 59 -4.36 12.45 11.85
C ILE A 59 -4.09 11.39 10.78
N GLN A 60 -5.16 10.80 10.25
CA GLN A 60 -5.06 9.78 9.21
C GLN A 60 -4.25 10.28 8.01
N ASN A 61 -3.39 9.40 7.48
CA ASN A 61 -2.54 9.65 6.31
C ASN A 61 -1.43 10.70 6.55
N THR A 62 -0.98 10.86 7.80
CA THR A 62 0.23 11.60 8.15
C THR A 62 1.33 10.68 8.67
N SER A 63 2.58 11.09 8.52
CA SER A 63 3.77 10.42 9.02
C SER A 63 4.70 11.45 9.67
N CYS A 64 5.54 11.00 10.59
CA CYS A 64 6.48 11.83 11.30
C CYS A 64 7.71 12.11 10.42
N MET A 65 7.75 13.30 9.84
CA MET A 65 8.75 13.68 8.84
C MET A 65 9.39 15.03 9.17
N SER A 66 10.62 15.23 8.73
CA SER A 66 11.32 16.50 8.86
C SER A 66 10.71 17.54 7.92
N ASP A 67 10.25 18.67 8.45
CA ASP A 67 9.69 19.78 7.68
C ASP A 67 10.80 20.48 6.89
N PRO A 68 10.71 20.61 5.56
CA PRO A 68 11.76 21.19 4.74
C PRO A 68 12.05 22.67 5.03
N ARG A 69 11.18 23.36 5.76
CA ARG A 69 11.36 24.78 6.11
C ARG A 69 12.37 25.00 7.23
N ASP A 70 12.44 24.08 8.18
CA ASP A 70 13.20 24.27 9.42
C ASP A 70 13.73 22.96 10.04
N TYR A 71 13.66 21.86 9.29
CA TYR A 71 14.17 20.52 9.60
C TYR A 71 13.62 19.86 10.89
N LYS A 72 12.59 20.45 11.50
CA LYS A 72 11.92 19.88 12.67
C LYS A 72 10.99 18.73 12.28
N MET A 73 10.93 17.72 13.12
CA MET A 73 10.03 16.57 12.95
C MET A 73 8.58 16.96 13.25
N ARG A 74 7.69 16.77 12.28
CA ARG A 74 6.27 17.10 12.35
C ARG A 74 5.41 16.07 11.63
N CYS A 75 4.14 15.94 12.03
CA CYS A 75 3.16 15.06 11.39
C CYS A 75 2.70 15.62 10.04
N LEU A 76 3.44 15.31 8.99
CA LEU A 76 3.15 15.81 7.64
C LEU A 76 2.36 14.78 6.85
N CYS A 77 1.58 15.27 5.91
CA CYS A 77 0.95 14.45 4.89
C CYS A 77 2.01 13.83 3.99
N ARG A 78 1.62 12.81 3.22
CA ARG A 78 2.54 12.12 2.30
C ARG A 78 3.26 13.04 1.31
N ASP A 79 2.63 14.16 0.95
CA ASP A 79 3.19 15.21 0.09
C ASP A 79 4.04 16.24 0.86
N SER A 80 4.44 15.93 2.10
CA SER A 80 5.15 16.83 3.02
C SER A 80 4.37 18.11 3.37
N SER A 81 3.08 18.17 3.05
CA SER A 81 2.22 19.30 3.39
C SER A 81 1.69 19.18 4.82
N ALA A 82 1.34 20.32 5.42
CA ALA A 82 0.67 20.34 6.72
C ALA A 82 -0.80 19.89 6.56
N PRO A 83 -1.32 19.02 7.45
CA PRO A 83 -2.73 18.66 7.44
C PRO A 83 -3.59 19.92 7.70
N ILE A 84 -4.68 20.05 6.96
CA ILE A 84 -5.62 21.16 7.05
C ILE A 84 -6.85 20.65 7.82
N ASN A 85 -7.21 21.31 8.93
CA ASN A 85 -8.33 20.90 9.80
C ASN A 85 -8.25 19.43 10.28
N GLY A 86 -7.04 18.92 10.52
CA GLY A 86 -6.86 17.53 10.98
C GLY A 86 -7.04 16.48 9.87
N ALA A 87 -6.95 16.87 8.60
CA ALA A 87 -6.96 15.94 7.48
C ALA A 87 -5.96 16.35 6.39
N CYS A 88 -5.38 15.36 5.71
CA CYS A 88 -4.58 15.63 4.52
C CYS A 88 -5.48 16.02 3.35
N PRO A 89 -5.27 17.20 2.73
CA PRO A 89 -6.10 17.67 1.62
C PRO A 89 -5.98 16.76 0.39
N ASN A 90 -4.82 16.13 0.21
CA ASN A 90 -4.52 15.24 -0.91
C ASN A 90 -4.51 13.78 -0.45
N ARG A 91 -5.67 13.26 -0.05
CA ARG A 91 -5.80 11.81 0.04
C ARG A 91 -5.87 11.26 -1.38
N PRO A 92 -4.97 10.35 -1.77
CA PRO A 92 -5.11 9.70 -3.06
C PRO A 92 -6.44 8.93 -3.09
N LYS A 93 -7.20 9.18 -4.15
CA LYS A 93 -8.48 8.58 -4.45
C LYS A 93 -8.27 7.19 -4.99
N ALA A 94 -9.09 6.26 -4.50
CA ALA A 94 -9.07 4.87 -4.93
C ALA A 94 -9.36 4.74 -6.43
N VAL A 95 -8.91 3.62 -7.01
CA VAL A 95 -9.22 3.25 -8.40
C VAL A 95 -10.74 3.30 -8.63
N GLY A 96 -11.18 3.89 -9.75
CA GLY A 96 -12.59 4.10 -10.10
C GLY A 96 -13.18 5.42 -9.60
N SER A 97 -12.49 6.14 -8.71
CA SER A 97 -12.95 7.44 -8.22
C SER A 97 -12.77 8.55 -9.25
N PRO A 98 -13.63 9.59 -9.26
CA PRO A 98 -13.49 10.72 -10.16
C PRO A 98 -12.28 11.59 -9.80
N CYS A 99 -11.51 12.01 -10.80
CA CYS A 99 -10.27 12.77 -10.62
C CYS A 99 -10.17 13.94 -11.61
N LYS A 100 -9.34 14.94 -11.31
CA LYS A 100 -8.95 15.99 -12.27
C LYS A 100 -7.49 15.84 -12.70
N MET A 101 -6.63 15.43 -11.77
CA MET A 101 -5.18 15.27 -11.94
C MET A 101 -4.71 13.89 -11.47
N ASP A 102 -3.56 13.44 -11.99
CA ASP A 102 -2.96 12.15 -11.63
C ASP A 102 -2.52 12.08 -10.17
N SER A 103 -2.10 13.21 -9.59
CA SER A 103 -1.67 13.32 -8.19
C SER A 103 -2.79 13.08 -7.19
N GLU A 104 -4.05 13.14 -7.64
CA GLU A 104 -5.20 12.81 -6.81
C GLU A 104 -5.45 11.31 -6.73
N CYS A 105 -4.75 10.47 -7.50
CA CYS A 105 -5.01 9.05 -7.57
C CYS A 105 -3.99 8.24 -6.75
N VAL A 106 -4.37 7.03 -6.33
CA VAL A 106 -3.48 6.09 -5.62
C VAL A 106 -2.25 5.71 -6.45
N ASP A 107 -1.18 5.30 -5.77
CA ASP A 107 0.04 4.87 -6.44
C ASP A 107 -0.23 3.75 -7.45
N GLY A 108 0.48 3.81 -8.57
CA GLY A 108 0.28 2.88 -9.69
C GLY A 108 -0.97 3.17 -10.52
N SER A 109 -1.68 4.28 -10.26
CA SER A 109 -2.79 4.75 -11.08
C SER A 109 -2.53 6.12 -11.72
N GLU A 110 -3.38 6.48 -12.68
CA GLU A 110 -3.38 7.72 -13.47
C GLU A 110 -4.83 8.16 -13.74
N CYS A 111 -5.04 9.46 -13.94
CA CYS A 111 -6.36 10.03 -14.14
C CYS A 111 -6.75 9.99 -15.62
N LYS A 112 -7.43 8.91 -16.03
CA LYS A 112 -7.83 8.69 -17.43
C LYS A 112 -9.24 9.16 -17.71
N THR A 113 -9.43 9.74 -18.89
CA THR A 113 -10.76 10.07 -19.41
C THR A 113 -11.45 8.80 -19.91
N MET A 114 -12.61 8.49 -19.33
CA MET A 114 -13.49 7.44 -19.80
C MET A 114 -14.58 8.07 -20.67
N ASN A 115 -14.60 7.69 -21.94
CA ASN A 115 -15.63 8.12 -22.89
C ASN A 115 -16.81 7.15 -22.80
N ILE A 116 -17.91 7.60 -22.20
CA ILE A 116 -19.21 6.93 -22.34
C ILE A 116 -20.03 7.65 -23.41
N THR A 117 -21.02 6.97 -23.98
CA THR A 117 -21.78 7.37 -25.18
C THR A 117 -22.44 8.75 -25.11
N ILE A 118 -22.52 9.36 -23.92
CA ILE A 118 -23.26 10.59 -23.62
C ILE A 118 -22.40 11.62 -22.86
N SER A 119 -21.22 11.25 -22.34
CA SER A 119 -20.33 12.16 -21.61
C SER A 119 -18.92 11.59 -21.45
N SER A 120 -17.93 12.47 -21.24
CA SER A 120 -16.57 12.05 -20.86
C SER A 120 -16.33 12.46 -19.41
N PHE A 121 -15.94 11.50 -18.58
CA PHE A 121 -15.60 11.74 -17.18
C PHE A 121 -14.24 11.13 -16.87
N LYS A 122 -13.45 11.79 -16.02
CA LYS A 122 -12.11 11.34 -15.64
C LYS A 122 -12.15 10.50 -14.37
N THR A 123 -11.52 9.33 -14.40
CA THR A 123 -11.41 8.44 -13.24
C THR A 123 -10.00 7.92 -13.04
N CYS A 124 -9.67 7.63 -11.78
CA CYS A 124 -8.40 6.99 -11.44
C CYS A 124 -8.39 5.56 -11.97
N GLN A 125 -7.40 5.22 -12.79
CA GLN A 125 -7.28 3.93 -13.44
C GLN A 125 -5.84 3.42 -13.32
N CYS A 126 -5.65 2.13 -13.09
CA CYS A 126 -4.31 1.57 -12.96
C CYS A 126 -3.51 1.77 -14.26
N ARG A 127 -2.21 2.06 -14.11
CA ARG A 127 -1.28 2.10 -15.23
C ARG A 127 -1.12 0.69 -15.82
N GLU A 128 -0.63 0.64 -17.05
CA GLU A 128 -0.32 -0.65 -17.68
C GLU A 128 0.67 -1.46 -16.82
N GLY A 129 0.38 -2.76 -16.66
CA GLY A 129 1.15 -3.66 -15.79
C GLY A 129 0.69 -3.72 -14.33
N TYR A 130 -0.25 -2.86 -13.92
CA TYR A 130 -0.87 -2.93 -12.59
C TYR A 130 -2.30 -3.50 -12.66
N MET A 131 -2.67 -4.30 -11.67
CA MET A 131 -4.02 -4.81 -11.48
C MET A 131 -4.74 -4.06 -10.36
N SER A 132 -6.02 -3.74 -10.56
CA SER A 132 -6.86 -3.14 -9.52
C SER A 132 -7.27 -4.20 -8.50
N ARG A 133 -7.02 -3.95 -7.22
CA ARG A 133 -7.43 -4.80 -6.09
C ARG A 133 -7.80 -3.90 -4.90
N ASP A 134 -9.02 -4.06 -4.40
CA ASP A 134 -9.55 -3.32 -3.23
C ASP A 134 -9.39 -1.79 -3.31
N GLY A 135 -9.47 -1.22 -4.52
CA GLY A 135 -9.31 0.23 -4.75
C GLY A 135 -7.86 0.70 -4.86
N TYR A 136 -6.88 -0.22 -4.88
CA TYR A 136 -5.46 0.04 -5.08
C TYR A 136 -4.93 -0.64 -6.35
N CYS A 137 -3.77 -0.20 -6.84
CA CYS A 137 -3.08 -0.82 -7.96
C CYS A 137 -1.90 -1.66 -7.45
N SER A 138 -1.89 -2.95 -7.77
CA SER A 138 -0.82 -3.89 -7.41
C SER A 138 -0.13 -4.43 -8.65
N ILE A 139 1.18 -4.70 -8.56
CA ILE A 139 1.92 -5.37 -9.65
C ILE A 139 1.79 -6.89 -9.42
N PRO A 140 1.57 -7.70 -10.47
CA PRO A 140 1.76 -9.13 -10.35
C PRO A 140 3.20 -9.42 -9.92
N SER A 141 3.39 -10.08 -8.77
CA SER A 141 4.72 -10.52 -8.36
C SER A 141 5.32 -11.43 -9.44
N THR A 142 6.62 -11.30 -9.69
CA THR A 142 7.37 -12.19 -10.59
C THR A 142 7.21 -13.64 -10.16
N PHE A 143 7.03 -13.89 -8.86
CA PHE A 143 6.72 -15.19 -8.30
C PHE A 143 5.37 -15.74 -8.80
N THR A 144 4.34 -14.90 -8.88
CA THR A 144 3.03 -15.31 -9.43
C THR A 144 3.13 -15.64 -10.92
N ILE A 145 3.90 -14.86 -11.68
CA ILE A 145 4.15 -15.12 -13.11
C ILE A 145 4.91 -16.45 -13.29
N LEU A 146 5.93 -16.70 -12.47
CA LEU A 146 6.70 -17.95 -12.46
C LEU A 146 5.80 -19.15 -12.13
N ILE A 147 4.93 -19.04 -11.13
CA ILE A 147 3.98 -20.10 -10.78
C ILE A 147 3.01 -20.36 -11.93
N ILE A 148 2.44 -19.33 -12.55
CA ILE A 148 1.49 -19.51 -13.67
C ILE A 148 2.17 -20.19 -14.85
N THR A 149 3.40 -19.77 -15.20
CA THR A 149 4.16 -20.37 -16.30
C THR A 149 4.57 -21.81 -16.01
N LEU A 150 5.00 -22.12 -14.78
CA LEU A 150 5.29 -23.49 -14.34
C LEU A 150 4.02 -24.36 -14.34
N ALA A 151 2.90 -23.86 -13.82
CA ALA A 151 1.62 -24.57 -13.83
C ALA A 151 1.17 -24.87 -15.28
N HIS A 152 1.33 -23.92 -16.19
CA HIS A 152 1.08 -24.12 -17.63
C HIS A 152 2.00 -25.19 -18.25
N LEU A 153 3.27 -25.23 -17.85
CA LEU A 153 4.23 -26.24 -18.31
C LEU A 153 3.87 -27.64 -17.77
N ILE A 154 3.51 -27.72 -16.49
CA ILE A 154 3.12 -28.95 -15.81
C ILE A 154 1.83 -29.50 -16.44
N ALA A 155 0.80 -28.67 -16.65
CA ALA A 155 -0.44 -29.08 -17.31
C ALA A 155 -0.20 -29.67 -18.70
N LYS A 156 0.67 -29.01 -19.51
CA LYS A 156 1.10 -29.54 -20.81
C LYS A 156 1.84 -30.88 -20.70
N SER A 157 2.67 -31.07 -19.67
CA SER A 157 3.41 -32.32 -19.45
C SER A 157 2.53 -33.49 -18.99
N LEU A 158 1.41 -33.21 -18.33
CA LEU A 158 0.42 -34.19 -17.87
C LEU A 158 -0.67 -34.49 -18.91
N GLY A 159 -0.65 -33.82 -20.07
CA GLY A 159 -1.66 -34.02 -21.12
C GLY A 159 -3.06 -33.53 -20.72
N ILE A 160 -3.18 -32.71 -19.68
CA ILE A 160 -4.44 -32.11 -19.26
C ILE A 160 -4.64 -30.86 -20.13
N GLY A 161 -5.36 -31.04 -21.23
CA GLY A 161 -5.79 -29.92 -22.09
C GLY A 161 -6.86 -29.09 -21.37
N PHE A 162 -6.72 -27.77 -21.47
CA PHE A 162 -7.83 -26.83 -21.27
C PHE A 162 -8.55 -26.62 -22.60
#